data_AF-A0A7C7VJP1-F1
#
_entry.id   AF-A0A7C7VJP1-F1
#
_cell.length_a   1.000
_cell.length_b   1.000
_cell.length_c   1.000
_cell.angle_alpha   90.00
_cell.angle_beta   90.00
_cell.angle_gamma   90.00
#
_symmetry.space_group_name_H-M   'P 1'
#
loop_
_entity.id
_entity.type
_entity.pdbx_description
1 polymer ?
#
loop_
_entity_poly.entity_id
_entity_poly.type
_entity_poly.pdbx_seq_one_letter_code
_entity_poly.pdbx_strand_id
1 'polypeptide(L)'
;MCECQKMVAWVVIHDMSVNQTTNGHGLVKDLTLKEIKNLDAGLGEYIPALREALNLTQNMAILNVELKVSEALSKTLSLIEEMKAQDHVVLISFKHDLLLKA
;
A
#
# COMPACT_ATOMS: atom_id res chain seq x y z
N MET A 1 -3.58 -13.05 8.12
CA MET A 1 -3.51 -12.45 6.77
C MET A 1 -3.33 -10.96 6.95
N CYS A 2 -2.23 -10.39 6.45
CA CYS A 2 -2.05 -8.94 6.43
C CYS A 2 -2.60 -8.45 5.08
N GLU A 3 -3.63 -7.60 5.11
CA GLU A 3 -4.33 -7.10 3.92
C GLU A 3 -3.90 -5.65 3.67
N CYS A 4 -3.24 -5.39 2.53
CA CYS A 4 -2.76 -4.05 2.14
C CYS A 4 -3.60 -3.51 0.96
N GLN A 5 -4.22 -2.34 1.10
CA GLN A 5 -5.32 -2.00 0.17
C GLN A 5 -5.30 -0.63 -0.53
N LYS A 6 -4.34 0.29 -0.32
CA LYS A 6 -4.34 1.57 -1.07
C LYS A 6 -2.98 2.25 -1.10
N MET A 7 -2.49 2.56 -2.31
CA MET A 7 -1.22 3.27 -2.57
C MET A 7 -1.44 4.63 -3.24
N VAL A 8 -2.00 5.59 -2.53
CA VAL A 8 -2.10 6.97 -3.05
C VAL A 8 -0.87 7.82 -2.67
N ALA A 9 -0.01 7.29 -1.82
CA ALA A 9 1.32 7.84 -1.55
C ALA A 9 2.32 6.72 -1.29
N TRP A 10 2.40 5.67 -2.13
CA TRP A 10 3.26 4.48 -1.88
C TRP A 10 3.08 3.83 -0.50
N VAL A 11 2.05 4.22 0.24
CA VAL A 11 1.75 3.78 1.59
C VAL A 11 0.76 2.64 1.53
N VAL A 12 0.64 1.93 2.64
CA VAL A 12 -0.33 0.89 2.86
C VAL A 12 -1.39 1.46 3.79
N ILE A 13 -2.56 1.77 3.25
CA ILE A 13 -3.70 2.23 4.03
C ILE A 13 -5.01 1.73 3.40
N HIS A 14 -6.07 1.57 4.18
CA HIS A 14 -7.37 1.15 3.64
C HIS A 14 -8.17 2.35 3.06
N ASP A 15 -8.31 3.38 3.88
CA ASP A 15 -9.22 4.50 3.64
C ASP A 15 -8.65 5.58 2.73
N MET A 16 -9.53 6.44 2.19
CA MET A 16 -9.09 7.60 1.41
C MET A 16 -8.54 8.72 2.29
N SER A 17 -8.87 8.68 3.58
CA SER A 17 -8.37 9.57 4.62
C SER A 17 -7.58 8.81 5.65
N VAL A 18 -6.80 9.54 6.44
CA VAL A 18 -6.03 9.00 7.56
C VAL A 18 -6.84 8.95 8.87
N ASN A 19 -8.05 9.53 8.86
CA ASN A 19 -8.83 9.84 10.07
C ASN A 19 -9.24 8.63 10.90
N GLN A 20 -9.53 7.48 10.27
CA GLN A 20 -10.09 6.33 10.98
C GLN A 20 -9.02 5.54 11.74
N THR A 21 -7.83 5.43 11.16
CA THR A 21 -6.80 4.50 11.61
C THR A 21 -5.55 5.20 12.13
N THR A 22 -5.55 6.53 12.25
CA THR A 22 -4.42 7.30 12.77
C THR A 22 -4.86 8.46 13.64
N ASN A 23 -3.90 9.12 14.29
CA ASN A 23 -4.09 10.40 14.95
C ASN A 23 -4.16 11.63 13.99
N GLY A 24 -4.01 11.43 12.68
CA GLY A 24 -4.03 12.48 11.66
C GLY A 24 -5.42 12.77 11.10
N HIS A 25 -5.54 13.83 10.31
CA HIS A 25 -6.75 14.18 9.59
C HIS A 25 -6.45 14.59 8.15
N GLY A 26 -7.38 14.31 7.22
CA GLY A 26 -7.29 14.71 5.82
C GLY A 26 -7.23 13.55 4.85
N LEU A 27 -7.26 13.85 3.55
CA LEU A 27 -7.17 12.83 2.50
C LEU A 27 -5.71 12.47 2.25
N VAL A 28 -5.44 11.17 2.06
CA VAL A 28 -4.10 10.63 1.80
C VAL A 28 -3.45 11.29 0.58
N LYS A 29 -4.24 11.63 -0.45
CA LYS A 29 -3.75 12.30 -1.67
C LYS A 29 -3.26 13.74 -1.44
N ASP A 30 -3.69 14.38 -0.36
CA ASP A 30 -3.39 15.78 -0.07
C ASP A 30 -2.22 15.90 0.92
N LEU A 31 -1.67 14.77 1.40
CA LEU A 31 -0.54 14.70 2.33
C LEU A 31 0.72 14.21 1.62
N THR A 32 1.87 14.72 2.04
CA THR A 32 3.18 14.20 1.64
C THR A 32 3.49 12.88 2.35
N LEU A 33 4.37 12.06 1.75
CA LEU A 33 4.85 10.83 2.40
C LEU A 33 5.45 11.09 3.78
N LYS A 34 6.17 12.22 3.95
CA LYS A 34 6.76 12.62 5.22
C LYS A 34 5.69 12.90 6.28
N GLU A 35 4.63 13.61 5.91
CA GLU A 35 3.50 13.87 6.81
C GLU A 35 2.80 12.57 7.18
N ILE A 36 2.52 11.70 6.21
CA ILE A 36 1.86 10.40 6.44
C ILE A 36 2.69 9.52 7.38
N LYS A 37 4.02 9.46 7.21
CA LYS A 37 4.91 8.66 8.07
C LYS A 37 5.04 9.17 9.50
N ASN A 38 4.68 10.43 9.75
CA ASN A 38 4.69 11.00 11.10
C ASN A 38 3.37 10.75 11.84
N LEU A 39 2.37 10.15 11.19
CA LEU A 39 1.10 9.81 11.84
C LEU A 39 1.25 8.53 12.65
N ASP A 40 0.67 8.54 13.85
CA ASP A 40 0.56 7.36 14.71
C ASP A 40 -0.66 6.56 14.28
N ALA A 41 -0.42 5.35 13.77
CA ALA A 41 -1.43 4.40 13.32
C ALA A 41 -1.91 3.45 14.46
N GLY A 42 -1.57 3.78 15.71
CA GLY A 42 -1.89 3.05 16.92
C GLY A 42 -0.64 2.44 17.56
N LEU A 43 -0.56 2.50 18.89
CA LEU A 43 0.55 1.91 19.68
C LEU A 43 1.95 2.42 19.27
N GLY A 44 2.05 3.59 18.64
CA GLY A 44 3.31 4.14 18.15
C GLY A 44 3.75 3.58 16.80
N GLU A 45 2.94 2.76 16.14
CA GLU A 45 3.16 2.30 14.78
C GLU A 45 2.89 3.42 13.76
N TYR A 46 3.49 3.33 12.58
CA TYR A 46 3.30 4.28 11.49
C TYR A 46 2.67 3.62 10.27
N ILE A 47 2.15 4.42 9.34
CA ILE A 47 1.65 3.90 8.06
C ILE A 47 2.85 3.47 7.20
N PRO A 48 3.03 2.17 6.88
CA PRO A 48 4.20 1.71 6.15
C PRO A 48 4.08 2.01 4.66
N ALA A 49 5.22 2.18 3.99
CA ALA A 49 5.29 2.13 2.54
C ALA A 49 5.11 0.69 2.03
N LEU A 50 4.65 0.49 0.78
CA LEU A 50 4.58 -0.84 0.17
C LEU A 50 5.95 -1.51 0.18
N ARG A 51 7.02 -0.77 -0.14
CA ARG A 51 8.38 -1.31 -0.12
C ARG A 51 8.76 -1.85 1.27
N GLU A 52 8.35 -1.16 2.32
CA GLU A 52 8.60 -1.59 3.71
C GLU A 52 7.81 -2.86 4.02
N ALA A 53 6.53 -2.92 3.62
CA ALA A 53 5.73 -4.13 3.74
C ALA A 53 6.33 -5.31 2.96
N LEU A 54 6.75 -5.11 1.71
CA LEU A 54 7.38 -6.13 0.88
C LEU A 54 8.69 -6.65 1.49
N ASN A 55 9.58 -5.74 1.92
CA ASN A 55 10.82 -6.11 2.61
C ASN A 55 10.55 -6.91 3.88
N LEU A 56 9.52 -6.50 4.65
CA LEU A 56 9.15 -7.19 5.87
C LEU A 56 8.57 -8.57 5.60
N THR A 57 7.85 -8.78 4.51
CA THR A 57 7.19 -10.09 4.23
C THR A 57 8.02 -11.02 3.35
N GLN A 58 9.07 -10.54 2.71
CA GLN A 58 9.86 -11.31 1.76
C GLN A 58 10.37 -12.61 2.39
N ASN A 59 10.16 -13.74 1.68
CA ASN A 59 10.48 -15.10 2.14
C ASN A 59 9.74 -15.58 3.41
N MET A 60 8.81 -14.81 3.96
CA MET A 60 8.03 -15.20 5.14
C MET A 60 6.55 -15.40 4.83
N ALA A 61 6.00 -14.61 3.90
CA ALA A 61 4.60 -14.69 3.51
C ALA A 61 4.40 -14.24 2.07
N ILE A 62 3.26 -14.61 1.50
CA ILE A 62 2.74 -14.01 0.27
C ILE A 62 1.93 -12.77 0.67
N LEU A 63 2.28 -11.62 0.10
CA LEU A 63 1.56 -10.37 0.32
C LEU A 63 0.38 -10.27 -0.66
N ASN A 64 -0.83 -10.17 -0.11
CA ASN A 64 -2.03 -9.90 -0.91
C ASN A 64 -2.24 -8.39 -1.01
N VAL A 65 -1.99 -7.83 -2.19
CA VAL A 65 -2.00 -6.39 -2.45
C VAL A 65 -3.23 -6.05 -3.28
N GLU A 66 -4.14 -5.28 -2.68
CA GLU A 66 -5.33 -4.77 -3.37
C GLU A 66 -5.07 -3.41 -4.02
N LEU A 67 -5.30 -3.33 -5.33
CA LEU A 67 -5.24 -2.10 -6.09
C LEU A 67 -6.60 -1.38 -6.05
N LYS A 68 -6.68 -0.24 -5.32
CA LYS A 68 -7.89 0.60 -5.25
C LYS A 68 -7.97 1.70 -6.32
N VAL A 69 -6.86 2.08 -6.94
CA VAL A 69 -6.77 3.16 -7.95
C VAL A 69 -5.89 2.75 -9.11
N SER A 70 -6.23 3.21 -10.33
CA SER A 70 -5.51 2.92 -11.57
C SER A 70 -4.06 3.38 -11.56
N GLU A 71 -3.84 4.53 -10.94
CA GLU A 71 -2.58 5.25 -10.88
C GLU A 71 -1.53 4.51 -10.05
N ALA A 72 -1.97 3.55 -9.21
CA ALA A 72 -1.09 2.70 -8.42
C ALA A 72 -0.53 1.53 -9.21
N LEU A 73 -1.16 1.10 -10.32
CA LEU A 73 -0.82 -0.15 -11.00
C LEU A 73 0.62 -0.15 -11.52
N SER A 74 0.97 0.79 -12.39
CA SER A 74 2.30 0.84 -13.02
C SER A 74 3.42 0.92 -11.98
N LYS A 75 3.23 1.77 -10.96
CA LYS A 75 4.17 1.93 -9.84
C LYS A 75 4.32 0.67 -8.99
N THR A 76 3.21 -0.03 -8.74
CA THR A 76 3.23 -1.30 -7.99
C THR A 76 3.99 -2.37 -8.77
N LEU A 77 3.72 -2.50 -10.06
CA LEU A 77 4.41 -3.46 -10.93
C LEU A 77 5.91 -3.16 -11.00
N SER A 78 6.30 -1.90 -11.23
CA SER A 78 7.71 -1.51 -11.25
C SER A 78 8.42 -1.83 -9.92
N LEU A 79 7.76 -1.63 -8.78
CA LEU A 79 8.32 -1.94 -7.47
C LEU A 79 8.48 -3.46 -7.25
N ILE A 80 7.48 -4.25 -7.63
CA ILE A 80 7.53 -5.72 -7.55
C ILE A 80 8.68 -6.24 -8.43
N GLU A 81 8.82 -5.72 -9.65
CA GLU A 81 9.89 -6.09 -10.57
C GLU A 81 11.27 -5.69 -10.04
N GLU A 82 11.43 -4.45 -9.58
CA GLU A 82 12.67 -3.94 -8.98
C GLU A 82 13.13 -4.81 -7.80
N MET A 83 12.18 -5.24 -6.96
CA MET A 83 12.45 -6.05 -5.77
C MET A 83 12.51 -7.56 -6.05
N LYS A 84 12.25 -8.00 -7.30
CA LYS A 84 12.11 -9.41 -7.68
C LYS A 84 11.13 -10.18 -6.78
N ALA A 85 9.99 -9.57 -6.48
CA ALA A 85 8.99 -10.07 -5.53
C ALA A 85 7.81 -10.78 -6.19
N GLN A 86 7.90 -11.15 -7.48
CA GLN A 86 6.80 -11.71 -8.26
C GLN A 86 6.20 -12.97 -7.62
N ASP A 87 7.04 -13.85 -7.07
CA ASP A 87 6.59 -15.10 -6.42
C ASP A 87 6.05 -14.90 -4.99
N HIS A 88 6.10 -13.66 -4.48
CA HIS A 88 5.70 -13.32 -3.11
C HIS A 88 4.54 -12.32 -3.05
N VAL A 89 3.94 -11.98 -4.19
CA VAL A 89 2.84 -11.01 -4.25
C VAL A 89 1.68 -11.56 -5.06
N VAL A 90 0.48 -11.41 -4.53
CA VAL A 90 -0.77 -11.61 -5.28
C VAL A 90 -1.43 -10.24 -5.42
N LEU A 91 -1.71 -9.83 -6.66
CA LEU A 91 -2.47 -8.62 -6.95
C LEU A 91 -3.95 -8.93 -7.07
N ILE A 92 -4.77 -8.20 -6.33
CA ILE A 92 -6.23 -8.26 -6.41
C ILE A 92 -6.81 -6.85 -6.64
N SER A 93 -8.03 -6.76 -7.16
CA SER A 93 -8.75 -5.50 -7.27
C SER A 93 -10.25 -5.74 -7.43
N PHE A 94 -11.08 -4.90 -6.83
CA PHE A 94 -12.52 -4.85 -7.15
C PHE A 94 -12.80 -4.09 -8.47
N LYS A 95 -11.82 -3.34 -8.99
CA LYS A 95 -11.91 -2.68 -10.30
C LYS A 95 -11.32 -3.60 -11.35
N HIS A 96 -12.18 -4.42 -11.95
CA HIS A 96 -11.80 -5.46 -12.92
C HIS A 96 -10.89 -4.93 -14.05
N ASP A 97 -11.09 -3.70 -14.52
CA ASP A 97 -10.26 -3.06 -15.55
C ASP A 97 -8.78 -2.91 -15.18
N LEU A 98 -8.45 -2.91 -13.89
CA LEU A 98 -7.07 -2.83 -13.41
C LEU A 98 -6.35 -4.17 -13.55
N LEU A 99 -7.06 -5.27 -13.35
CA LEU A 99 -6.49 -6.61 -13.46
C LEU A 99 -6.21 -6.98 -14.92
N LEU A 100 -7.02 -6.48 -15.87
CA LEU A 100 -6.78 -6.68 -17.30
C LEU A 100 -5.52 -5.98 -17.82
N LYS A 101 -4.95 -5.05 -17.03
CA LYS A 101 -3.78 -4.25 -17.39
C LYS A 101 -2.54 -4.60 -16.56
N ALA A 102 -2.67 -5.55 -15.64
CA ALA A 102 -1.65 -5.91 -14.65
C ALA A 102 -0.69 -6.98 -15.18
#